data_AF-A0A699W464-F1
#
_entry.id   AF-A0A699W464-F1
#
_cell.length_a   1.000
_cell.length_b   1.000
_cell.length_c   1.000
_cell.angle_alpha   90.00
_cell.angle_beta   90.00
_cell.angle_gamma   90.00
#
_symmetry.space_group_name_H-M   'P 1'
#
loop_
_entity.id
_entity.type
_entity.pdbx_description
1 polymer ?
#
loop_
_entity_poly.entity_id
_entity_poly.type
_entity_poly.pdbx_seq_one_letter_code
_entity_poly.pdbx_strand_id
1 'polypeptide(L)' 'MSSIIAQQTKLDLELVPKEKRLEIVKCNGRLNPEKIQREPTFQVVLDALALTLFYSTFFIT' A
#
# COMPACT_ATOMS: atom_id res chain seq x y z
N MET A 1 4.08 11.43 -20.46
CA MET A 1 3.72 11.32 -19.03
C MET A 1 2.34 11.91 -18.71
N SER A 2 1.93 13.08 -19.25
CA SER A 2 0.61 13.67 -18.92
C SER A 2 -0.59 12.82 -19.36
N SER A 3 -0.50 12.12 -20.48
CA SER A 3 -1.59 11.29 -21.01
C SER A 3 -1.92 10.08 -20.11
N ILE A 4 -0.91 9.42 -19.55
CA ILE A 4 -1.09 8.25 -18.67
C ILE A 4 -1.78 8.67 -17.36
N ILE A 5 -1.37 9.81 -16.80
CA ILE A 5 -1.97 10.36 -15.57
C ILE A 5 -3.44 10.71 -15.80
N ALA A 6 -3.76 11.31 -16.95
CA ALA A 6 -5.14 11.65 -17.29
C ALA A 6 -6.03 10.41 -17.49
N GLN A 7 -5.50 9.36 -18.14
CA GLN A 7 -6.20 8.09 -18.32
C GLN A 7 -6.45 7.40 -16.98
N GLN A 8 -5.45 7.35 -16.10
CA GLN A 8 -5.58 6.77 -14.78
C GLN A 8 -6.60 7.53 -13.93
N THR A 9 -6.53 8.86 -13.93
CA THR A 9 -7.47 9.71 -13.19
C THR A 9 -8.91 9.47 -13.62
N LYS A 10 -9.15 9.30 -14.94
CA LYS A 10 -10.48 8.99 -15.47
C LYS A 10 -10.99 7.63 -14.98
N LEU A 11 -10.16 6.59 -15.07
CA LEU A 11 -10.51 5.25 -14.58
C LEU A 11 -10.80 5.25 -13.09
N ASP A 12 -9.96 5.91 -12.30
CA ASP A 12 -10.14 5.96 -10.85
C ASP A 12 -11.45 6.68 -10.46
N LEU A 13 -11.85 7.72 -11.20
CA LEU A 13 -13.10 8.45 -10.96
C LEU A 13 -14.34 7.62 -11.34
N GLU A 14 -14.22 6.78 -12.37
CA GLU A 14 -15.27 5.85 -12.80
C GLU A 14 -15.46 4.70 -11.81
N LEU A 15 -14.36 4.19 -11.24
CA LEU A 15 -14.40 3.11 -10.25
C LEU A 15 -14.88 3.57 -8.87
N VAL A 16 -14.35 4.67 -8.35
CA VAL A 16 -14.68 5.19 -7.02
C VAL A 16 -14.74 6.71 -7.03
N PRO A 17 -15.95 7.30 -6.87
CA PRO A 17 -16.13 8.74 -6.71
C PRO A 17 -15.25 9.27 -5.58
N LYS A 18 -14.67 10.46 -5.76
CA LYS A 18 -13.68 11.03 -4.84
C LYS A 18 -14.21 11.12 -3.41
N GLU A 19 -15.50 11.38 -3.25
CA GLU A 19 -16.23 11.53 -1.99
C GLU A 19 -16.40 10.20 -1.24
N LYS A 20 -16.29 9.08 -1.97
CA LYS A 20 -16.34 7.72 -1.42
C LYS A 20 -14.95 7.10 -1.24
N ARG A 21 -13.89 7.82 -1.64
CA ARG A 21 -12.53 7.33 -1.44
C ARG A 21 -12.21 7.41 0.04
N LEU A 22 -11.80 6.29 0.61
CA LEU A 22 -11.12 6.30 1.90
C LEU A 22 -9.84 7.12 1.72
N GLU A 23 -9.75 8.25 2.43
CA GLU A 23 -8.46 8.91 2.58
C GLU A 23 -7.54 7.90 3.24
N ILE A 24 -6.46 7.55 2.54
CA ILE A 24 -5.34 6.84 3.15
C ILE A 24 -4.65 7.86 4.05
N VAL A 25 -5.29 8.16 5.17
CA VAL A 25 -4.67 8.84 6.29
C VAL A 25 -3.54 7.91 6.75
N LYS A 26 -2.45 8.50 7.22
CA LYS A 26 -1.14 7.92 7.58
C LYS A 26 -1.14 6.57 8.35
N CYS A 27 -2.29 6.08 8.79
CA CYS A 27 -2.54 4.81 9.45
C CYS A 27 -3.45 3.94 8.59
N ASN A 28 -2.98 2.76 8.15
CA ASN A 28 -3.80 1.53 8.04
C ASN A 28 -3.06 0.26 7.54
N GLY A 29 -1.74 0.27 7.27
CA GLY A 29 -1.09 -0.99 6.87
C GLY A 29 0.43 -0.92 6.67
N ARG A 30 1.11 0.04 7.28
CA ARG A 30 2.57 0.09 7.17
C ARG A 30 3.16 -0.93 8.15
N LEU A 31 4.06 -1.75 7.63
CA LEU A 31 4.73 -2.81 8.37
C LEU A 31 5.73 -2.17 9.32
N ASN A 32 5.58 -2.48 10.61
CA ASN A 32 6.60 -2.16 11.62
C ASN A 32 7.40 -3.45 11.88
N PRO A 33 8.64 -3.57 11.38
CA PRO A 33 9.48 -4.75 11.58
C PRO A 33 9.98 -4.88 13.03
N GLU A 34 10.01 -3.78 13.80
CA GLU A 34 10.48 -3.77 15.18
C GLU A 34 9.39 -4.21 16.18
N LYS A 35 8.12 -4.20 15.77
CA LYS A 35 7.04 -4.75 16.60
C LYS A 35 7.14 -6.27 16.59
N ILE A 36 7.21 -6.85 17.79
CA ILE A 36 7.08 -8.30 18.00
C ILE A 36 5.75 -8.74 17.39
N GLN A 37 5.81 -9.49 16.30
CA GLN A 37 4.63 -10.01 15.62
C GLN A 37 4.21 -11.32 16.28
N ARG A 38 2.95 -11.36 16.67
CA ARG A 38 2.36 -12.43 17.48
C ARG A 38 2.11 -13.71 16.67
N GLU A 39 2.16 -13.62 15.36
CA GLU A 39 1.78 -14.68 14.43
C GLU A 39 2.99 -15.12 13.57
N PRO A 40 3.36 -16.41 13.59
CA PRO A 40 4.52 -16.91 12.84
C PRO A 40 4.35 -16.78 11.31
N THR A 41 3.12 -16.73 10.84
CA THR A 41 2.77 -16.49 9.42
C THR A 41 3.15 -15.09 8.96
N PHE A 42 3.28 -14.12 9.88
CA PHE A 42 3.61 -12.75 9.51
C PHE A 42 5.05 -12.65 9.00
N GLN A 43 5.99 -13.37 9.60
CA GLN A 43 7.39 -13.38 9.14
C GLN A 43 7.51 -13.93 7.71
N VAL A 44 6.75 -14.99 7.37
CA VAL A 44 6.72 -15.55 6.01
C VAL A 44 6.22 -14.53 4.99
N VAL A 45 5.19 -13.75 5.36
CA VAL A 45 4.66 -12.68 4.50
C VAL A 45 5.70 -11.56 4.33
N LEU A 46 6.43 -11.19 5.39
CA LEU A 46 7.51 -10.21 5.31
C LEU A 46 8.65 -10.68 4.41
N ASP A 47 9.10 -11.92 4.57
CA ASP A 47 10.20 -12.49 3.78
C ASP A 47 9.82 -12.56 2.30
N ALA A 48 8.58 -12.94 1.99
CA ALA A 48 8.06 -12.92 0.62
C ALA A 48 7.95 -11.50 0.06
N LEU A 49 7.47 -10.54 0.86
CA LEU A 49 7.39 -9.14 0.46
C LEU A 49 8.77 -8.53 0.23
N ALA A 50 9.79 -8.91 1.01
CA ALA A 50 11.17 -8.45 0.89
C ALA A 50 11.82 -8.83 -0.46
N LEU A 51 11.32 -9.88 -1.11
CA LEU A 51 11.74 -10.27 -2.46
C LEU A 51 11.11 -9.39 -3.56
N THR A 52 10.15 -8.54 -3.21
CA THR A 52 9.48 -7.65 -4.15
C THR A 52 10.06 -6.24 -4.10
N LEU A 53 10.05 -5.53 -5.23
CA LEU A 53 10.48 -4.12 -5.29
C LEU A 53 9.60 -3.19 -4.42
N PHE A 54 8.41 -3.65 -4.04
CA PHE A 54 7.43 -2.88 -3.28
C PHE A 54 7.67 -2.91 -1.78
N TYR A 55 8.58 -3.72 -1.26
CA TYR A 55 8.86 -3.83 0.17
C TYR A 55 9.06 -2.47 0.85
N SER A 56 9.87 -1.60 0.23
CA SER A 56 10.16 -0.25 0.71
C SER A 56 8.94 0.65 0.84
N THR A 57 7.88 0.41 0.05
CA THR A 57 6.64 1.22 0.09
C THR A 57 5.79 0.93 1.32
N PHE A 58 5.95 -0.25 1.91
CA PHE A 58 5.21 -0.68 3.10
C PHE A 58 5.94 -0.39 4.41
N PHE A 59 7.21 0.02 4.37
CA PHE A 59 7.96 0.36 5.57
C PHE A 59 7.46 1.67 6.19
N ILE A 60 7.37 1.68 7.53
CA ILE A 60 7.34 2.92 8.29
C ILE A 60 8.79 3.41 8.36
N THR A 61 9.06 4.55 7.74
CA THR A 61 10.29 5.33 7.99
C THR A 61 10.15 6.12 9.29
#